data_AF-R7CBC4-F1
#
_entry.id   AF-R7CBC4-F1
#
_cell.length_a   1.000
_cell.length_b   1.000
_cell.length_c   1.000
_cell.angle_alpha   90.00
_cell.angle_beta   90.00
_cell.angle_gamma   90.00
#
_symmetry.space_group_name_H-M   'P 1'
#
loop_
_entity.id
_entity.type
_entity.pdbx_description
1 polymer ?
#
loop_
_entity_poly.entity_id
_entity_poly.type
_entity_poly.pdbx_seq_one_letter_code
_entity_poly.pdbx_strand_id
1 'polypeptide(L)'
;MVGAIMILVLAWSLGGCCRYMLGTGEFVSTFLTNVGFELTFLPAVIFVVSGFIGFAMGTSWGTIALILPIVLGIFPPSDPLFLVTIGATLAGAVYGDHSSPISDTTILSSAGANCNHLRHVETQLPYATLVAGICLIGYLVAGFTASPWPSLIGGIAIAVIIILVMRVVQTKKEAKS
;
A
#
# COMPACT_ATOMS: atom_id res chain seq x y z
N MET A 1 -17.53 8.17 12.73
CA MET A 1 -16.34 7.68 13.45
C MET A 1 -16.59 6.43 14.29
N VAL A 2 -17.73 6.31 14.99
CA VAL A 2 -18.08 5.09 15.76
C VAL A 2 -18.02 3.80 14.91
N GLY A 3 -18.50 3.83 13.66
CA GLY A 3 -18.42 2.68 12.75
C GLY A 3 -16.99 2.21 12.45
N ALA A 4 -16.06 3.12 12.18
CA ALA A 4 -14.65 2.77 11.92
C ALA A 4 -13.98 2.16 13.15
N ILE A 5 -14.28 2.68 14.35
CA ILE A 5 -13.79 2.12 15.61
C ILE A 5 -14.34 0.69 15.81
N MET A 6 -15.63 0.46 15.54
CA MET A 6 -16.20 -0.89 15.62
C MET A 6 -15.58 -1.86 14.61
N ILE A 7 -15.36 -1.44 13.36
CA ILE A 7 -14.69 -2.27 12.35
C ILE A 7 -13.29 -2.64 12.81
N LEU A 8 -12.52 -1.68 13.33
CA LEU A 8 -11.19 -1.96 13.87
C LEU A 8 -11.26 -2.97 15.01
N VAL A 9 -12.11 -2.74 16.03
CA VAL A 9 -12.25 -3.67 17.16
C VAL A 9 -12.59 -5.08 16.68
N LEU A 10 -13.58 -5.23 15.79
CA LEU A 10 -13.99 -6.52 15.24
C LEU A 10 -12.89 -7.18 14.39
N ALA A 11 -12.18 -6.40 13.58
CA ALA A 11 -11.09 -6.91 12.76
C ALA A 11 -9.89 -7.37 13.60
N TRP A 12 -9.56 -6.65 14.67
CA TRP A 12 -8.55 -7.08 15.64
C TRP A 12 -8.98 -8.34 16.41
N SER A 13 -10.25 -8.44 16.81
CA SER A 13 -10.79 -9.66 17.42
C SER A 13 -10.74 -10.86 16.47
N LEU A 14 -11.20 -10.69 15.22
CA LEU A 14 -11.11 -11.73 14.18
C LEU A 14 -9.66 -12.12 13.91
N GLY A 15 -8.77 -11.12 13.83
CA GLY A 15 -7.34 -11.30 13.72
C GLY A 15 -6.72 -12.14 14.83
N GLY A 16 -7.17 -11.92 16.07
CA GLY A 16 -6.80 -12.73 17.23
C GLY A 16 -7.25 -14.19 17.08
N CYS A 17 -8.50 -14.44 16.69
CA CYS A 17 -9.00 -15.80 16.42
C CYS A 17 -8.21 -16.48 15.29
N CYS A 18 -7.99 -15.77 14.19
CA CYS A 18 -7.23 -16.24 13.04
C CYS A 18 -5.78 -16.64 13.42
N ARG A 19 -5.12 -15.85 14.27
CA ARG A 19 -3.76 -16.11 14.72
C ARG A 19 -3.68 -17.20 15.78
N TYR A 20 -4.43 -17.06 16.87
CA TYR A 20 -4.25 -17.89 18.08
C TYR A 20 -5.09 -19.16 18.07
N MET A 21 -6.22 -19.18 17.35
CA MET A 21 -7.12 -20.34 17.33
C MET A 21 -7.00 -21.15 16.03
N LEU A 22 -6.85 -20.48 14.89
CA LEU A 22 -6.85 -21.12 13.57
C LEU A 22 -5.46 -21.32 12.97
N GLY A 23 -4.42 -20.63 13.47
CA GLY A 23 -3.07 -20.72 12.90
C GLY A 23 -2.99 -20.28 11.44
N THR A 24 -3.86 -19.39 10.98
CA THR A 24 -3.95 -19.00 9.55
C THR A 24 -2.65 -18.43 8.99
N GLY A 25 -1.87 -17.71 9.80
CA GLY A 25 -0.55 -17.21 9.37
C GLY A 25 0.43 -18.34 9.05
N GLU A 26 0.48 -19.37 9.91
CA GLU A 26 1.30 -20.57 9.71
C GLU A 26 0.80 -21.41 8.53
N PHE A 27 -0.52 -21.52 8.37
CA PHE A 27 -1.10 -22.16 7.19
C PHE A 27 -0.68 -21.46 5.89
N VAL A 28 -0.79 -20.13 5.83
CA VAL A 28 -0.42 -19.35 4.63
C VAL A 28 1.07 -19.44 4.35
N SER A 29 1.93 -19.29 5.37
CA SER A 29 3.39 -19.37 5.18
C SER A 29 3.81 -20.78 4.72
N THR A 30 3.24 -21.83 5.31
CA THR A 30 3.49 -23.23 4.95
C THR A 30 2.98 -23.53 3.55
N PHE A 31 1.76 -23.08 3.21
CA PHE A 31 1.20 -23.27 1.88
C PHE A 31 2.07 -22.61 0.80
N LEU A 32 2.46 -21.34 1.01
CA LEU A 32 3.31 -20.61 0.08
C LEU A 32 4.68 -21.29 -0.08
N THR A 33 5.29 -21.74 1.02
CA THR A 33 6.58 -22.43 0.95
C THR A 33 6.47 -23.79 0.24
N ASN A 34 5.38 -24.52 0.46
CA ASN A 34 5.13 -25.82 -0.19
C ASN A 34 4.93 -25.72 -1.70
N VAL A 35 4.36 -24.61 -2.18
CA VAL A 35 4.25 -24.35 -3.63
C VAL A 35 5.53 -23.75 -4.23
N GLY A 36 6.61 -23.64 -3.45
CA GLY A 36 7.90 -23.12 -3.89
C GLY A 36 7.96 -21.60 -3.98
N PHE A 37 7.03 -20.88 -3.34
CA PHE A 37 7.02 -19.42 -3.35
C PHE A 37 8.06 -18.87 -2.36
N GLU A 38 8.95 -18.03 -2.85
CA GLU A 38 9.97 -17.38 -2.01
C GLU A 38 9.34 -16.21 -1.23
N LEU A 39 9.36 -16.29 0.10
CA LEU A 39 8.77 -15.28 1.00
C LEU A 39 9.37 -13.88 0.83
N THR A 40 10.54 -13.77 0.22
CA THR A 40 11.21 -12.53 -0.21
C THR A 40 10.30 -11.64 -1.07
N PHE A 41 9.42 -12.23 -1.90
CA PHE A 41 8.48 -11.47 -2.75
C PHE A 41 7.20 -11.05 -2.04
N LEU A 42 6.95 -11.59 -0.84
CA LEU A 42 5.68 -11.42 -0.15
C LEU A 42 5.33 -9.95 0.14
N PRO A 43 6.25 -9.06 0.54
CA PRO A 43 5.93 -7.65 0.72
C PRO A 43 5.37 -6.99 -0.55
N ALA A 44 5.93 -7.29 -1.71
CA ALA A 44 5.46 -6.74 -2.99
C ALA A 44 4.05 -7.26 -3.33
N VAL A 45 3.79 -8.55 -3.10
CA VAL A 45 2.45 -9.14 -3.31
C VAL A 45 1.43 -8.50 -2.37
N ILE A 46 1.76 -8.37 -1.08
CA ILE A 46 0.89 -7.75 -0.08
C ILE A 46 0.60 -6.29 -0.42
N PHE A 47 1.58 -5.53 -0.92
CA PHE A 47 1.37 -4.17 -1.40
C PHE A 47 0.31 -4.11 -2.51
N VAL A 48 0.41 -4.99 -3.52
CA VAL A 48 -0.54 -5.04 -4.64
C VAL A 48 -1.93 -5.46 -4.18
N VAL A 49 -2.03 -6.51 -3.37
CA VAL A 49 -3.32 -7.01 -2.84
C VAL A 49 -3.99 -5.95 -1.97
N SER A 50 -3.22 -5.28 -1.10
CA SER A 50 -3.70 -4.19 -0.27
C SER A 50 -4.14 -2.99 -1.11
N GLY A 51 -3.38 -2.64 -2.15
CA GLY A 51 -3.78 -1.62 -3.12
C GLY A 51 -5.10 -1.94 -3.81
N PHE A 52 -5.27 -3.17 -4.27
CA PHE A 52 -6.50 -3.60 -4.94
C PHE A 52 -7.71 -3.57 -4.02
N ILE A 53 -7.57 -4.09 -2.79
CA ILE A 53 -8.66 -4.07 -1.80
C ILE A 53 -8.99 -2.63 -1.40
N GLY A 54 -7.98 -1.79 -1.16
CA GLY A 54 -8.16 -0.37 -0.86
C GLY A 54 -8.86 0.39 -1.97
N PHE A 55 -8.51 0.11 -3.22
CA PHE A 55 -9.17 0.69 -4.39
C PHE A 55 -10.64 0.27 -4.48
N ALA A 56 -10.92 -1.03 -4.28
CA ALA A 56 -12.27 -1.58 -4.37
C ALA A 56 -13.17 -1.19 -3.21
N MET A 57 -12.62 -0.99 -2.00
CA MET A 57 -13.37 -0.58 -0.82
C MET A 57 -13.48 0.94 -0.66
N GLY A 58 -12.56 1.71 -1.26
CA GLY A 58 -12.50 3.17 -1.07
C GLY A 58 -12.15 3.59 0.37
N THR A 59 -11.45 2.73 1.13
CA THR A 59 -11.05 3.04 2.51
C THR A 59 -9.71 2.39 2.88
N SER A 60 -8.76 3.24 3.30
CA SER A 60 -7.45 2.81 3.79
C SER A 60 -7.56 2.09 5.13
N TRP A 61 -8.27 2.67 6.10
CA TRP A 61 -8.44 2.08 7.44
C TRP A 61 -9.19 0.74 7.41
N GLY A 62 -10.22 0.60 6.57
CA GLY A 62 -10.91 -0.69 6.40
C GLY A 62 -10.00 -1.77 5.82
N THR A 63 -9.18 -1.41 4.84
CA THR A 63 -8.21 -2.32 4.21
C THR A 63 -7.11 -2.73 5.18
N ILE A 64 -6.57 -1.79 5.95
CA ILE A 64 -5.56 -2.06 6.99
C ILE A 64 -6.15 -2.99 8.05
N ALA A 65 -7.38 -2.71 8.51
CA ALA A 65 -8.06 -3.55 9.49
C ALA A 65 -8.20 -4.99 9.00
N LEU A 66 -8.51 -5.19 7.72
CA LEU A 66 -8.67 -6.51 7.10
C LEU A 66 -7.34 -7.26 6.95
N ILE A 67 -6.32 -6.60 6.38
CA ILE A 67 -5.08 -7.29 5.96
C ILE A 67 -4.05 -7.42 7.08
N LEU A 68 -3.92 -6.40 7.93
CA LEU A 68 -2.85 -6.33 8.92
C LEU A 68 -2.84 -7.52 9.89
N PRO A 69 -3.97 -8.04 10.40
CA PRO A 69 -3.94 -9.20 11.28
C PRO A 69 -3.43 -10.48 10.60
N ILE A 70 -3.68 -10.64 9.30
CA ILE A 70 -3.16 -11.77 8.52
C ILE A 70 -1.65 -11.64 8.40
N VAL A 71 -1.17 -10.47 7.95
CA VAL A 71 0.26 -10.18 7.72
C VAL A 71 1.09 -10.32 8.99
N LEU A 72 0.59 -9.79 10.11
CA LEU A 72 1.23 -9.89 11.42
C LEU A 72 1.35 -11.34 11.93
N GLY A 73 0.64 -12.30 11.34
CA GLY A 73 0.75 -13.72 11.65
C GLY A 73 1.71 -14.50 10.76
N ILE A 74 2.23 -13.91 9.68
CA ILE A 74 3.07 -14.61 8.70
C ILE A 74 4.52 -14.66 9.14
N PHE A 75 5.05 -13.55 9.63
CA PHE A 75 6.44 -13.43 10.07
C PHE A 75 6.49 -13.19 11.59
N PRO A 76 7.47 -13.77 12.31
CA PRO A 76 7.72 -13.41 13.70
C PRO A 76 8.28 -11.97 13.78
N PRO A 77 8.07 -11.24 14.89
CA PRO A 77 8.56 -9.86 15.03
C PRO A 77 10.08 -9.66 14.87
N SER A 78 10.85 -10.72 15.05
CA SER A 78 12.31 -10.73 14.86
C SER A 78 12.74 -10.83 13.40
N ASP A 79 11.84 -11.24 12.51
CA ASP A 79 12.13 -11.37 11.09
C ASP A 79 12.19 -9.97 10.44
N PRO A 80 13.24 -9.64 9.68
CA PRO A 80 13.34 -8.33 9.05
C PRO A 80 12.17 -8.03 8.08
N LEU A 81 11.58 -9.05 7.45
CA LEU A 81 10.43 -8.90 6.55
C LEU A 81 9.14 -8.55 7.29
N PHE A 82 9.07 -8.72 8.62
CA PHE A 82 7.92 -8.35 9.42
C PHE A 82 7.57 -6.86 9.25
N LEU A 83 8.54 -5.97 9.47
CA LEU A 83 8.34 -4.53 9.33
C LEU A 83 8.11 -4.11 7.87
N VAL A 84 8.82 -4.76 6.93
CA VAL A 84 8.67 -4.47 5.49
C VAL A 84 7.26 -4.80 5.01
N THR A 85 6.70 -5.93 5.45
CA THR A 85 5.36 -6.39 5.05
C THR A 85 4.25 -5.56 5.70
N ILE A 86 4.45 -5.10 6.94
CA ILE A 86 3.56 -4.11 7.57
C ILE A 86 3.57 -2.81 6.75
N GLY A 87 4.75 -2.30 6.41
CA GLY A 87 4.89 -1.10 5.59
C GLY A 87 4.19 -1.25 4.23
N ALA A 88 4.38 -2.39 3.57
CA ALA A 88 3.72 -2.74 2.30
C ALA A 88 2.20 -2.74 2.42
N THR A 89 1.67 -3.29 3.52
CA THR A 89 0.23 -3.30 3.79
C THR A 89 -0.32 -1.88 3.89
N LEU A 90 0.32 -1.04 4.69
CA LEU A 90 -0.09 0.35 4.93
C LEU A 90 -0.02 1.17 3.64
N ALA A 91 1.11 1.09 2.92
CA ALA A 91 1.30 1.84 1.68
C ALA A 91 0.32 1.40 0.59
N GLY A 92 0.06 0.10 0.45
CA GLY A 92 -0.92 -0.42 -0.50
C GLY A 92 -2.32 0.10 -0.18
N ALA A 93 -2.73 0.02 1.09
CA ALA A 93 -4.05 0.47 1.52
C ALA A 93 -4.28 1.97 1.24
N VAL A 94 -3.26 2.80 1.49
CA VAL A 94 -3.30 4.24 1.21
C VAL A 94 -3.34 4.51 -0.29
N TYR A 95 -2.52 3.82 -1.09
CA TYR A 95 -2.55 3.95 -2.54
C TYR A 95 -3.92 3.60 -3.12
N GLY A 96 -4.49 2.46 -2.70
CA GLY A 96 -5.80 2.01 -3.15
C GLY A 96 -6.89 3.03 -2.85
N ASP A 97 -6.97 3.47 -1.59
CA ASP A 97 -7.93 4.46 -1.12
C ASP A 97 -7.83 5.77 -1.91
N HIS A 98 -6.62 6.32 -2.03
CA HIS A 98 -6.36 7.58 -2.75
C HIS A 98 -6.68 7.51 -4.25
N SER A 99 -6.54 6.32 -4.85
CA SER A 99 -6.81 6.11 -6.27
C SER A 99 -8.28 5.82 -6.57
N SER A 100 -9.08 5.52 -5.54
CA SER A 100 -10.45 5.06 -5.67
C SER A 100 -11.43 6.21 -5.95
N PRO A 101 -12.29 6.10 -6.99
CA PRO A 101 -13.39 7.04 -7.20
C PRO A 101 -14.42 7.03 -6.07
N ILE A 102 -14.59 5.90 -5.39
CA ILE A 102 -15.63 5.76 -4.35
C ILE A 102 -15.13 6.09 -2.95
N SER A 103 -13.88 6.55 -2.80
CA SER A 103 -13.33 6.90 -1.49
C SER A 103 -13.99 8.16 -0.92
N ASP A 104 -14.33 8.12 0.38
CA ASP A 104 -14.86 9.26 1.13
C ASP A 104 -13.95 10.49 1.02
N THR A 105 -12.62 10.27 1.05
CA THR A 105 -11.64 11.35 0.96
C THR A 105 -11.64 11.97 -0.43
N THR A 106 -11.62 11.15 -1.48
CA THR A 106 -11.71 11.59 -2.89
C THR A 106 -13.01 12.36 -3.16
N ILE A 107 -14.14 11.85 -2.66
CA ILE A 107 -15.46 12.49 -2.81
C ILE A 107 -15.45 13.87 -2.11
N LEU A 108 -15.04 13.93 -0.84
CA LEU A 108 -14.99 15.17 -0.07
C LEU A 108 -13.99 16.18 -0.65
N SER A 109 -12.84 15.74 -1.13
CA SER A 109 -11.85 16.62 -1.78
C SER A 109 -12.39 17.21 -3.08
N SER A 110 -13.03 16.41 -3.94
CA SER A 110 -13.62 16.91 -5.19
C SER A 110 -14.81 17.86 -4.95
N ALA A 111 -15.66 17.55 -3.97
CA ALA A 111 -16.78 18.41 -3.57
C ALA A 111 -16.30 19.74 -2.97
N GLY A 112 -15.30 19.68 -2.06
CA GLY A 112 -14.72 20.88 -1.44
C GLY A 112 -13.96 21.77 -2.43
N ALA A 113 -13.36 21.18 -3.48
CA ALA A 113 -12.72 21.90 -4.57
C ALA A 113 -13.70 22.39 -5.67
N ASN A 114 -14.99 22.07 -5.54
CA ASN A 114 -16.04 22.38 -6.51
C ASN A 114 -15.67 21.98 -7.96
N CYS A 115 -15.05 20.80 -8.12
CA CYS A 115 -14.62 20.28 -9.40
C CYS A 115 -15.35 19.00 -9.77
N ASN A 116 -15.28 18.61 -11.05
CA ASN A 116 -15.87 17.35 -11.48
C ASN A 116 -15.11 16.18 -10.83
N HIS A 117 -15.85 15.32 -10.12
CA HIS A 117 -15.31 14.20 -9.36
C HIS A 117 -14.44 13.25 -10.20
N LEU A 118 -14.91 12.81 -11.37
CA LEU A 118 -14.14 11.92 -12.23
C LEU A 118 -12.87 12.60 -12.75
N ARG A 119 -12.93 13.90 -13.10
CA ARG A 119 -11.73 14.66 -13.48
C ARG A 119 -10.73 14.78 -12.33
N HIS A 120 -11.19 14.92 -11.10
CA HIS A 120 -10.31 14.92 -9.93
C HIS A 120 -9.54 13.59 -9.85
N VAL A 121 -10.24 12.45 -9.94
CA VAL A 121 -9.61 11.13 -9.93
C VAL A 121 -8.65 10.94 -11.09
N GLU A 122 -9.08 11.23 -12.32
CA GLU A 122 -8.29 11.08 -13.54
C GLU A 122 -6.98 11.87 -13.49
N THR A 123 -7.00 13.05 -12.88
CA THR A 123 -5.79 13.88 -12.75
C THR A 123 -4.85 13.41 -11.66
N GLN A 124 -5.35 12.77 -10.59
CA GLN A 124 -4.54 12.22 -9.50
C GLN A 124 -3.93 10.85 -9.83
N LEU A 125 -4.67 10.00 -10.57
CA LEU A 125 -4.31 8.61 -10.83
C LEU A 125 -2.91 8.42 -11.44
N PRO A 126 -2.44 9.23 -12.40
CA PRO A 126 -1.08 9.12 -12.94
C PRO A 126 0.01 9.36 -11.88
N TYR A 127 -0.18 10.34 -11.00
CA TYR A 127 0.79 10.65 -9.93
C TYR A 127 0.79 9.55 -8.87
N ALA A 128 -0.40 9.14 -8.42
CA ALA A 128 -0.54 8.07 -7.43
C ALA A 128 0.08 6.75 -7.94
N THR A 129 -0.19 6.39 -9.20
CA THR A 129 0.30 5.15 -9.81
C THR A 129 1.81 5.19 -10.06
N LEU A 130 2.36 6.37 -10.38
CA LEU A 130 3.81 6.54 -10.48
C LEU A 130 4.49 6.26 -9.14
N VAL A 131 3.97 6.82 -8.04
CA VAL A 131 4.50 6.56 -6.68
C VAL A 131 4.31 5.09 -6.31
N ALA A 132 3.17 4.49 -6.65
CA ALA A 132 2.92 3.07 -6.41
C ALA A 132 3.92 2.17 -7.15
N GLY A 133 4.31 2.52 -8.38
CA GLY A 133 5.36 1.81 -9.11
C GLY A 133 6.73 1.89 -8.43
N ILE A 134 7.10 3.05 -7.89
CA ILE A 134 8.34 3.23 -7.11
C ILE A 134 8.27 2.37 -5.84
N CYS A 135 7.14 2.39 -5.12
CA CYS A 135 6.92 1.57 -3.93
C CYS A 135 7.02 0.08 -4.24
N LEU A 136 6.43 -0.39 -5.34
CA LEU A 136 6.48 -1.79 -5.76
C LEU A 136 7.93 -2.27 -5.95
N ILE A 137 8.73 -1.50 -6.69
CA ILE A 137 10.17 -1.79 -6.86
C ILE A 137 10.88 -1.72 -5.51
N GLY A 138 10.55 -0.73 -4.68
CA GLY A 138 11.07 -0.59 -3.33
C GLY A 138 10.82 -1.81 -2.46
N TYR A 139 9.62 -2.39 -2.51
CA TYR A 139 9.28 -3.60 -1.74
C TYR A 139 9.94 -4.87 -2.26
N LEU A 140 10.19 -4.96 -3.58
CA LEU A 140 11.03 -6.03 -4.13
C LEU A 140 12.46 -5.92 -3.57
N VAL A 141 13.06 -4.72 -3.63
CA VAL A 141 14.41 -4.48 -3.09
C VAL A 141 14.46 -4.72 -1.58
N ALA A 142 13.45 -4.27 -0.83
CA ALA A 142 13.37 -4.46 0.61
C ALA A 142 13.23 -5.94 0.98
N GLY A 143 12.52 -6.72 0.16
CA GLY A 143 12.45 -8.16 0.26
C GLY A 143 13.83 -8.80 0.20
N PHE A 144 14.59 -8.54 -0.86
CA PHE A 144 15.92 -9.14 -1.07
C PHE A 144 16.98 -8.65 -0.08
N THR A 145 16.93 -7.38 0.29
CA THR A 145 17.91 -6.79 1.22
C THR A 145 17.57 -7.04 2.68
N ALA A 146 16.37 -7.55 2.98
CA ALA A 146 15.83 -7.73 4.33
C ALA A 146 16.00 -6.46 5.19
N SER A 147 15.97 -5.28 4.56
CA SER A 147 16.25 -4.00 5.21
C SER A 147 15.38 -2.90 4.62
N PRO A 148 14.78 -2.03 5.46
CA PRO A 148 13.93 -0.94 4.98
C PRO A 148 14.74 0.25 4.43
N TRP A 149 16.01 0.40 4.83
CA TRP A 149 16.81 1.58 4.51
C TRP A 149 17.13 1.74 3.01
N PRO A 150 17.57 0.69 2.29
CA PRO A 150 17.86 0.80 0.86
C PRO A 150 16.63 1.21 0.05
N SER A 151 15.47 0.61 0.36
CA SER A 151 14.21 0.94 -0.29
C SER A 151 13.74 2.36 0.01
N LEU A 152 13.91 2.83 1.25
CA LEU A 152 13.47 4.16 1.66
C LEU A 152 14.31 5.26 1.00
N ILE A 153 15.64 5.14 1.08
CA ILE A 153 16.58 6.11 0.51
C ILE A 153 16.47 6.11 -1.01
N GLY A 154 16.45 4.91 -1.62
CA GLY A 154 16.29 4.75 -3.07
C GLY A 154 14.96 5.32 -3.57
N GLY A 155 13.86 5.03 -2.88
CA GLY A 155 12.53 5.53 -3.23
C GLY A 155 12.44 7.06 -3.18
N ILE A 156 12.97 7.69 -2.12
CA ILE A 156 13.02 9.16 -2.00
C ILE A 156 13.88 9.76 -3.12
N ALA A 157 15.06 9.19 -3.38
CA ALA A 157 15.94 9.68 -4.43
C ALA A 157 15.27 9.62 -5.82
N ILE A 158 14.61 8.50 -6.15
CA ILE A 158 13.88 8.33 -7.40
C ILE A 158 12.73 9.34 -7.51
N ALA A 159 11.95 9.53 -6.45
CA ALA A 159 10.86 10.51 -6.43
C ALA A 159 11.36 11.94 -6.69
N VAL A 160 12.46 12.34 -6.03
CA VAL A 160 13.10 13.65 -6.23
C VAL A 160 13.61 13.80 -7.66
N ILE A 161 14.27 12.78 -8.21
CA ILE A 161 14.77 12.80 -9.60
C ILE A 161 13.61 13.00 -10.57
N ILE A 162 12.50 12.26 -10.41
CA ILE A 162 11.32 12.39 -11.28
C ILE A 162 10.76 13.82 -11.22
N ILE A 163 10.63 14.41 -10.03
CA ILE A 163 10.15 15.79 -9.86
C ILE A 163 11.08 16.79 -10.57
N LEU A 164 12.39 16.62 -10.42
CA LEU A 164 13.38 17.48 -11.08
C LEU A 164 13.31 17.36 -12.61
N VAL A 165 13.18 16.14 -13.13
CA VAL A 165 13.03 15.89 -14.58
C VAL A 165 11.75 16.52 -15.10
N MET A 166 10.62 16.33 -14.42
CA MET A 166 9.34 16.94 -14.80
C MET A 166 9.45 18.47 -14.84
N ARG A 167 10.09 19.09 -13.84
CA ARG A 167 10.36 20.54 -13.84
C ARG A 167 11.17 20.98 -15.05
N VAL A 168 12.30 20.31 -15.34
CA VAL A 168 13.17 20.67 -16.47
C VAL A 168 12.45 20.55 -17.80
N VAL A 169 11.65 19.51 -18.00
CA VAL A 169 10.86 19.31 -19.22
C VAL A 169 9.81 20.41 -19.38
N GLN A 170 9.13 20.79 -18.29
CA GLN A 170 8.12 21.85 -18.31
C GLN A 170 8.73 23.22 -18.63
N THR A 171 9.84 23.60 -17.97
CA THR A 171 10.54 24.86 -18.26
C THR A 171 11.04 24.93 -19.71
N LYS A 172 11.53 23.81 -20.27
CA LYS A 172 11.93 23.75 -21.69
C LYS A 172 10.76 23.90 -22.66
N LYS A 173 9.56 23.48 -22.26
CA LYS A 173 8.34 23.60 -23.07
C LYS A 173 7.83 25.04 -23.06
N GLU A 174 7.86 25.69 -21.91
CA GLU A 174 7.53 27.12 -21.74
C GLU A 174 8.52 28.02 -22.50
N ALA A 175 9.81 27.71 -22.47
CA ALA A 175 10.83 28.46 -23.21
C ALA A 175 10.74 28.33 -24.76
N LYS A 176 9.93 27.40 -25.27
CA LYS A 176 9.68 27.18 -26.71
C LYS A 176 8.32 27.69 -27.18
N SER A 177 7.44 28.12 -26.26
CA SER A 177 6.14 28.73 -26.54
C SER A 177 6.24 30.24 -26.62
#